data_AF-A0A1B7IVW8-F1
#
_entry.id   AF-A0A1B7IVW8-F1
#
_cell.length_a   1.000
_cell.length_b   1.000
_cell.length_c   1.000
_cell.angle_alpha   90.00
_cell.angle_beta   90.00
_cell.angle_gamma   90.00
#
_symmetry.space_group_name_H-M   'P 1'
#
loop_
_entity.id
_entity.type
_entity.pdbx_description
1 polymer ?
#
loop_
_entity_poly.entity_id
_entity_poly.type
_entity_poly.pdbx_seq_one_letter_code
_entity_poly.pdbx_strand_id
1 'polypeptide(L)'
;MKFHLKTQQEITNLMDDEAAAIIANDRESSQRDLFDAIEGGNFPRWKLFVQIMPEAEASQTPYNPFDLTKIWPHGDYPLIEVGELELNRNPDNYFADVEQVAMSPANVVPGISFSPDRMLQGRLFSYGDAHRYRLGVNHHQIPVNAPKCPFHNYHRDGAMRVDGNSSNSVTYEPNSFNVFQEQPDFSEPPLSIEGAADHWNHREDTDYFSQPRALYNLLSAAEHQRMFNRIAGDMKDVPEFIQERQIALFREVHPEYGAGIAAALKALK
;
A
#
# COMPACT_ATOMS: atom_id res chain seq x y z
N MET A 1 -5.93 2.97 -12.87
CA MET A 1 -4.93 4.02 -12.55
C MET A 1 -3.96 3.47 -11.50
N LYS A 2 -2.68 3.83 -11.52
CA LYS A 2 -1.72 3.57 -10.43
C LYS A 2 -1.17 4.89 -9.90
N PHE A 3 -1.13 5.05 -8.57
CA PHE A 3 -0.59 6.24 -7.89
C PHE A 3 0.88 6.04 -7.51
N HIS A 4 1.69 7.08 -7.66
CA HIS A 4 3.11 7.08 -7.33
C HIS A 4 3.47 8.34 -6.55
N LEU A 5 4.03 8.19 -5.35
CA LEU A 5 4.59 9.30 -4.58
C LEU A 5 6.12 9.20 -4.67
N LYS A 6 6.75 10.10 -5.42
CA LYS A 6 8.21 10.15 -5.55
C LYS A 6 8.78 11.19 -4.61
N THR A 7 9.67 10.75 -3.72
CA THR A 7 10.37 11.65 -2.79
C THR A 7 11.10 12.75 -3.57
N GLN A 8 11.03 13.97 -3.06
CA GLN A 8 11.85 15.09 -3.54
C GLN A 8 13.16 15.23 -2.76
N GLN A 9 13.35 14.38 -1.75
CA GLN A 9 14.63 14.14 -1.11
C GLN A 9 15.38 13.10 -1.95
N GLU A 10 16.68 12.95 -1.72
CA GLU A 10 17.44 11.88 -2.37
C GLU A 10 16.99 10.50 -1.85
N ILE A 11 17.00 9.48 -2.72
CA ILE A 11 16.81 8.10 -2.27
C ILE A 11 18.08 7.68 -1.54
N THR A 12 18.00 7.59 -0.23
CA THR A 12 19.07 7.16 0.66
C THR A 12 18.69 5.86 1.36
N ASN A 13 19.65 4.94 1.48
CA ASN A 13 19.44 3.63 2.10
C ASN A 13 20.53 3.38 3.15
N LEU A 14 20.25 2.52 4.12
CA LEU A 14 21.21 2.04 5.11
C LEU A 14 21.68 0.64 4.74
N MET A 15 22.98 0.41 4.87
CA MET A 15 23.56 -0.94 4.85
C MET A 15 23.26 -1.68 6.15
N ASP A 16 23.42 -3.01 6.17
CA ASP A 16 23.07 -3.84 7.33
C ASP A 16 23.84 -3.45 8.60
N ASP A 17 25.13 -3.10 8.48
CA ASP A 17 25.99 -2.68 9.59
C ASP A 17 25.62 -1.27 10.09
N GLU A 18 25.34 -0.35 9.18
CA GLU A 18 24.84 0.99 9.50
C GLU A 18 23.49 0.92 10.22
N ALA A 19 22.56 0.12 9.69
CA ALA A 19 21.25 -0.10 10.27
C ALA A 19 21.35 -0.77 11.66
N ALA A 20 22.20 -1.79 11.82
CA ALA A 20 22.43 -2.43 13.11
C ALA A 20 23.01 -1.47 14.14
N ALA A 21 23.96 -0.61 13.74
CA ALA A 21 24.52 0.41 14.62
C ALA A 21 23.46 1.46 15.03
N ILE A 22 22.61 1.90 14.10
CA ILE A 22 21.51 2.80 14.40
C ILE A 22 20.54 2.14 15.38
N ILE A 23 20.05 0.93 15.09
CA ILE A 23 19.13 0.18 15.97
C ILE A 23 19.76 -0.03 17.35
N ALA A 24 21.06 -0.32 17.46
CA ALA A 24 21.71 -0.47 18.76
C ALA A 24 21.67 0.82 19.61
N ASN A 25 21.67 2.00 18.96
CA ASN A 25 21.67 3.29 19.65
C ASN A 25 20.27 3.89 19.82
N ASP A 26 19.43 3.85 18.79
CA ASP A 26 18.11 4.46 18.75
C ASP A 26 17.12 3.58 17.96
N ARG A 27 16.14 2.99 18.67
CA ARG A 27 15.06 2.19 18.06
C ARG A 27 14.02 3.07 17.37
N GLU A 28 14.01 4.35 17.70
CA GLU A 28 13.02 5.32 17.24
C GLU A 28 13.62 6.23 16.16
N SER A 29 14.69 5.79 15.49
CA SER A 29 15.51 6.64 14.60
C SER A 29 14.69 7.35 13.52
N SER A 30 13.76 6.65 12.87
CA SER A 30 12.92 7.24 11.82
C SER A 30 11.83 8.16 12.40
N GLN A 31 11.32 7.85 13.59
CA GLN A 31 10.37 8.73 14.30
C GLN A 31 11.06 10.05 14.68
N ARG A 32 12.28 9.96 15.23
CA ARG A 32 13.11 11.13 15.57
C ARG A 32 13.47 11.94 14.33
N ASP A 33 13.96 11.30 13.27
CA ASP A 33 14.34 11.95 12.02
C ASP A 33 13.19 12.78 11.43
N LEU A 34 12.00 12.17 11.28
CA LEU A 34 10.83 12.88 10.75
C LEU A 34 10.38 14.01 11.68
N PHE A 35 10.35 13.77 12.99
CA PHE A 35 9.93 14.78 13.97
C PHE A 35 10.87 15.98 13.98
N ASP A 36 12.17 15.74 14.08
CA ASP A 36 13.22 16.78 14.13
C ASP A 36 13.30 17.54 12.80
N ALA A 37 13.11 16.86 11.66
CA ALA A 37 13.03 17.51 10.35
C ALA A 37 11.88 18.53 10.30
N ILE A 38 10.68 18.15 10.78
CA ILE A 38 9.53 19.04 10.80
C ILE A 38 9.72 20.18 11.82
N GLU A 39 10.20 19.90 13.03
CA GLU A 39 10.51 20.95 14.03
C GLU A 39 11.55 21.96 13.51
N GLY A 40 12.53 21.48 12.75
CA GLY A 40 13.57 22.31 12.14
C GLY A 40 13.11 23.10 10.90
N GLY A 41 11.86 22.95 10.45
CA GLY A 41 11.33 23.59 9.24
C GLY A 41 11.78 22.92 7.93
N ASN A 42 12.41 21.75 8.00
CA ASN A 42 12.86 20.96 6.85
C ASN A 42 11.75 20.00 6.40
N PHE A 43 10.66 20.54 5.88
CA PHE A 43 9.46 19.76 5.56
C PHE A 43 9.70 18.78 4.39
N PRO A 44 9.58 17.46 4.61
CA PRO A 44 9.76 16.50 3.54
C PRO A 44 8.57 16.55 2.58
N ARG A 45 8.87 16.33 1.29
CA ARG A 45 7.95 16.48 0.15
C ARG A 45 8.03 15.33 -0.83
N TRP A 46 6.89 15.01 -1.43
CA TRP A 46 6.75 14.02 -2.50
C TRP A 46 5.96 14.60 -3.67
N LYS A 47 6.41 14.36 -4.90
CA LYS A 47 5.59 14.60 -6.11
C LYS A 47 4.64 13.42 -6.33
N LEU A 48 3.37 13.73 -6.52
CA LEU A 48 2.33 12.77 -6.87
C LEU A 48 2.25 12.63 -8.39
N PHE A 49 2.37 11.40 -8.87
CA PHE A 49 2.13 11.02 -10.25
C PHE A 49 1.05 9.95 -10.34
N VAL A 50 0.44 9.84 -11.53
CA VAL A 50 -0.46 8.75 -11.88
C VAL A 50 -0.08 8.10 -13.21
N GLN A 51 -0.31 6.80 -13.32
CA GLN A 51 -0.41 6.10 -14.61
C GLN A 51 -1.89 5.88 -14.92
N ILE A 52 -2.30 6.20 -16.15
CA ILE A 52 -3.69 6.05 -16.62
C ILE A 52 -3.70 5.01 -17.73
N MET A 53 -4.49 3.95 -17.52
CA MET A 53 -4.79 2.91 -18.51
C MET A 53 -6.27 3.03 -18.84
N PRO A 54 -6.65 3.30 -20.10
CA PRO A 54 -8.04 3.19 -20.55
C PRO A 54 -8.60 1.80 -20.27
N GLU A 55 -9.87 1.71 -19.85
CA GLU A 55 -10.51 0.44 -19.48
C GLU A 55 -10.40 -0.62 -20.58
N ALA A 56 -10.58 -0.22 -21.85
CA ALA A 56 -10.51 -1.10 -23.00
C ALA A 56 -9.11 -1.72 -23.23
N GLU A 57 -8.04 -1.15 -22.68
CA GLU A 57 -6.68 -1.67 -22.80
C GLU A 57 -6.36 -2.75 -21.76
N ALA A 58 -7.14 -2.86 -20.68
CA ALA A 58 -6.87 -3.81 -19.60
C ALA A 58 -6.91 -5.28 -20.06
N SER A 59 -7.65 -5.59 -21.12
CA SER A 59 -7.70 -6.92 -21.73
C SER A 59 -6.63 -7.14 -22.81
N GLN A 60 -5.85 -6.11 -23.14
CA GLN A 60 -4.87 -6.12 -24.22
C GLN A 60 -3.41 -6.17 -23.72
N THR A 61 -3.19 -5.96 -22.42
CA THR A 61 -1.84 -6.01 -21.83
C THR A 61 -1.29 -7.44 -21.81
N PRO A 62 0.04 -7.61 -22.00
CA PRO A 62 0.66 -8.94 -21.98
C PRO A 62 0.80 -9.54 -20.57
N TYR A 63 0.41 -8.79 -19.54
CA TYR A 63 0.37 -9.18 -18.13
C TYR A 63 -1.02 -8.89 -17.58
N ASN A 64 -1.41 -9.56 -16.50
CA ASN A 64 -2.61 -9.20 -15.76
C ASN A 64 -2.44 -7.79 -15.13
N PRO A 65 -3.22 -6.77 -15.55
CA PRO A 65 -3.04 -5.40 -15.06
C PRO A 65 -3.49 -5.22 -13.61
N PHE A 66 -4.19 -6.21 -13.05
CA PHE A 66 -4.72 -6.25 -11.68
C PHE A 66 -3.93 -7.21 -10.77
N ASP A 67 -2.84 -7.81 -11.26
CA ASP A 67 -1.92 -8.59 -10.43
C ASP A 67 -1.01 -7.65 -9.64
N LEU A 68 -1.13 -7.67 -8.30
CA LEU A 68 -0.36 -6.84 -7.40
C LEU A 68 1.16 -7.11 -7.46
N THR A 69 1.59 -8.27 -7.98
CA THR A 69 3.01 -8.59 -8.17
C THR A 69 3.61 -7.95 -9.43
N LYS A 70 2.79 -7.29 -10.26
CA LYS A 70 3.19 -6.69 -11.53
C LYS A 70 3.11 -5.16 -11.50
N ILE A 71 4.14 -4.50 -12.03
CA ILE A 71 4.10 -3.09 -12.38
C ILE A 71 3.55 -2.89 -13.80
N TRP A 72 3.05 -1.69 -14.08
CA TRP A 72 2.79 -1.24 -15.44
C TRP A 72 4.06 -0.54 -15.93
N PRO A 73 4.75 -1.04 -16.97
CA PRO A 73 5.98 -0.42 -17.44
C PRO A 73 5.78 1.06 -17.76
N HIS A 74 6.68 1.92 -17.27
CA HIS A 74 6.59 3.36 -17.50
C HIS A 74 6.71 3.75 -18.98
N GLY A 75 7.27 2.87 -19.82
CA GLY A 75 7.31 3.07 -21.27
C GLY A 75 5.95 2.92 -21.95
N ASP A 76 5.09 2.04 -21.41
CA ASP A 76 3.74 1.81 -21.93
C ASP A 76 2.77 2.86 -21.36
N TYR A 77 2.87 3.09 -20.05
CA TYR A 77 2.04 4.04 -19.31
C TYR A 77 2.93 5.05 -18.59
N PRO A 78 3.25 6.20 -19.20
CA PRO A 78 4.13 7.19 -18.57
C PRO A 78 3.51 7.81 -17.32
N LEU A 79 4.38 8.32 -16.45
CA LEU A 79 3.96 9.04 -15.25
C LEU A 79 3.43 10.42 -15.62
N ILE A 80 2.23 10.74 -15.13
CA ILE A 80 1.57 12.04 -15.30
C ILE A 80 1.60 12.75 -13.95
N GLU A 81 2.25 13.92 -13.89
CA GLU A 81 2.33 14.72 -12.66
C GLU A 81 0.94 15.28 -12.29
N VAL A 82 0.58 15.19 -11.01
CA VAL A 82 -0.73 15.64 -10.48
C VAL A 82 -0.56 16.74 -9.44
N GLY A 83 0.42 16.61 -8.55
CA GLY A 83 0.60 17.56 -7.45
C GLY A 83 1.73 17.20 -6.49
N GLU A 84 1.69 17.75 -5.29
CA GLU A 84 2.73 17.62 -4.26
C GLU A 84 2.11 17.34 -2.89
N LEU A 85 2.76 16.47 -2.11
CA LEU A 85 2.47 16.21 -0.70
C LEU A 85 3.65 16.74 0.13
N GLU A 86 3.37 17.62 1.10
CA GLU A 86 4.33 18.10 2.09
C GLU A 86 3.87 17.70 3.49
N LEU A 87 4.79 17.22 4.33
CA LEU A 87 4.55 17.04 5.76
C LEU A 87 5.18 18.20 6.54
N ASN A 88 4.35 19.06 7.12
CA ASN A 88 4.80 20.34 7.71
C ASN A 88 4.32 20.58 9.13
N ARG A 89 3.78 19.57 9.80
CA ARG A 89 3.30 19.69 11.18
C ARG A 89 3.38 18.37 11.92
N ASN A 90 4.03 18.38 13.08
CA ASN A 90 4.05 17.26 14.01
C ASN A 90 2.69 17.13 14.73
N PRO A 91 2.30 15.91 15.12
CA PRO A 91 1.12 15.70 15.96
C PRO A 91 1.35 16.29 17.37
N ASP A 92 0.34 16.95 17.92
CA ASP A 92 0.40 17.49 19.30
C ASP A 92 0.37 16.35 20.33
N ASN A 93 -0.31 15.24 20.00
CA ASN A 93 -0.36 14.05 20.82
C ASN A 93 -0.27 12.79 19.96
N TYR A 94 0.83 12.04 20.10
CA TYR A 94 1.07 10.82 19.32
C TYR A 94 -0.05 9.80 19.44
N PHE A 95 -0.55 9.54 20.65
CA PHE A 95 -1.60 8.52 20.83
C PHE A 95 -2.93 8.96 20.16
N ALA A 96 -3.29 10.23 20.30
CA ALA A 96 -4.52 10.76 19.72
C ALA A 96 -4.49 10.80 18.18
N ASP A 97 -3.37 11.24 17.61
CA ASP A 97 -3.29 11.58 16.19
C ASP A 97 -2.54 10.56 15.33
N VAL A 98 -1.73 9.68 15.92
CA VAL A 98 -0.95 8.66 15.20
C VAL A 98 -1.45 7.27 15.55
N GLU A 99 -1.43 6.88 16.83
CA GLU A 99 -1.81 5.51 17.23
C GLU A 99 -3.29 5.20 16.91
N GLN A 100 -4.16 6.20 17.04
CA GLN A 100 -5.59 6.07 16.76
C GLN A 100 -5.99 6.41 15.31
N VAL A 101 -5.04 6.71 14.42
CA VAL A 101 -5.37 6.94 13.01
C VAL A 101 -5.89 5.64 12.36
N ALA A 102 -6.87 5.80 11.47
CA ALA A 102 -7.56 4.70 10.81
C ALA A 102 -7.68 4.97 9.30
N MET A 103 -6.80 4.36 8.51
CA MET A 103 -6.78 4.50 7.04
C MET A 103 -7.43 3.28 6.38
N SER A 104 -8.60 3.42 5.78
CA SER A 104 -9.29 2.32 5.08
C SER A 104 -9.27 2.52 3.57
N PRO A 105 -8.82 1.54 2.76
CA PRO A 105 -8.90 1.62 1.31
C PRO A 105 -10.33 1.80 0.79
N ALA A 106 -11.36 1.35 1.52
CA ALA A 106 -12.76 1.53 1.14
C ALA A 106 -13.25 2.99 1.25
N ASN A 107 -12.49 3.87 1.90
CA ASN A 107 -12.83 5.28 2.03
C ASN A 107 -12.36 6.05 0.78
N VAL A 108 -13.10 5.89 -0.32
CA VAL A 108 -12.88 6.64 -1.56
C VAL A 108 -13.81 7.86 -1.66
N VAL A 109 -13.58 8.68 -2.67
CA VAL A 109 -14.39 9.87 -2.99
C VAL A 109 -14.86 9.78 -4.45
N PRO A 110 -15.99 10.42 -4.82
CA PRO A 110 -16.46 10.41 -6.20
C PRO A 110 -15.36 10.78 -7.21
N GLY A 111 -15.17 9.94 -8.22
CA GLY A 111 -14.10 10.05 -9.21
C GLY A 111 -12.88 9.15 -8.97
N ILE A 112 -12.74 8.55 -7.78
CA ILE A 112 -11.75 7.50 -7.49
C ILE A 112 -12.51 6.26 -7.02
N SER A 113 -12.25 5.13 -7.66
CA SER A 113 -12.87 3.84 -7.30
C SER A 113 -11.86 2.69 -7.37
N PHE A 114 -12.34 1.47 -7.26
CA PHE A 114 -11.56 0.25 -7.10
C PHE A 114 -11.32 -0.46 -8.43
N SER A 115 -10.47 -1.48 -8.38
CA SER A 115 -10.23 -2.41 -9.48
C SER A 115 -10.53 -3.85 -9.02
N PRO A 116 -10.67 -4.82 -9.95
CA PRO A 116 -10.85 -6.23 -9.59
C PRO A 116 -9.57 -6.92 -9.09
N ASP A 117 -8.54 -6.17 -8.67
CA ASP A 117 -7.37 -6.73 -7.97
C ASP A 117 -7.84 -7.47 -6.70
N ARG A 118 -7.59 -8.78 -6.66
CA ARG A 118 -8.06 -9.66 -5.56
C ARG A 118 -7.52 -9.24 -4.19
N MET A 119 -6.31 -8.72 -4.13
CA MET A 119 -5.71 -8.22 -2.89
C MET A 119 -6.38 -6.93 -2.46
N LEU A 120 -6.66 -6.01 -3.39
CA LEU A 120 -7.42 -4.80 -3.08
C LEU A 120 -8.82 -5.15 -2.56
N GLN A 121 -9.54 -6.07 -3.22
CA GLN A 121 -10.88 -6.50 -2.83
C GLN A 121 -10.94 -7.02 -1.38
N GLY A 122 -9.96 -7.82 -0.95
CA GLY A 122 -9.85 -8.25 0.45
C GLY A 122 -9.60 -7.10 1.44
N ARG A 123 -8.90 -6.05 1.01
CA ARG A 123 -8.62 -4.86 1.82
C ARG A 123 -9.82 -3.95 2.00
N LEU A 124 -10.78 -3.96 1.06
CA LEU A 124 -12.01 -3.16 1.17
C LEU A 124 -12.83 -3.54 2.41
N PHE A 125 -12.81 -4.82 2.78
CA PHE A 125 -13.47 -5.32 3.99
C PHE A 125 -12.58 -5.21 5.23
N SER A 126 -11.36 -5.76 5.15
CA SER A 126 -10.54 -6.06 6.35
C SER A 126 -10.15 -4.85 7.18
N TYR A 127 -9.93 -3.68 6.58
CA TYR A 127 -9.53 -2.49 7.33
C TYR A 127 -10.66 -1.96 8.21
N GLY A 128 -11.88 -1.85 7.66
CA GLY A 128 -13.04 -1.44 8.43
C GLY A 128 -13.34 -2.40 9.58
N ASP A 129 -13.20 -3.70 9.35
CA ASP A 129 -13.35 -4.73 10.39
C ASP A 129 -12.30 -4.58 11.50
N ALA A 130 -11.02 -4.51 11.13
CA ALA A 130 -9.92 -4.36 12.08
C ALA A 130 -10.01 -3.06 12.89
N HIS A 131 -10.43 -1.95 12.28
CA HIS A 131 -10.60 -0.68 12.98
C HIS A 131 -11.73 -0.71 14.01
N ARG A 132 -12.86 -1.37 13.70
CA ARG A 132 -13.96 -1.52 14.68
C ARG A 132 -13.52 -2.30 15.91
N TYR A 133 -12.68 -3.33 15.74
CA TYR A 133 -12.09 -4.05 16.87
C TYR A 133 -11.05 -3.20 17.62
N ARG A 134 -10.08 -2.64 16.91
CA ARG A 134 -8.94 -1.91 17.49
C ARG A 134 -9.34 -0.61 18.20
N LEU A 135 -10.28 0.15 17.62
CA LEU A 135 -10.61 1.52 18.04
C LEU A 135 -12.09 1.69 18.45
N GLY A 136 -12.91 0.65 18.29
CA GLY A 136 -14.35 0.70 18.54
C GLY A 136 -15.17 1.13 17.33
N VAL A 137 -16.47 0.81 17.33
CA VAL A 137 -17.39 1.07 16.20
C VAL A 137 -17.50 2.55 15.83
N ASN A 138 -17.34 3.45 16.81
CA ASN A 138 -17.42 4.90 16.63
C ASN A 138 -16.05 5.57 16.42
N HIS A 139 -15.02 4.83 16.00
CA HIS A 139 -13.65 5.37 15.81
C HIS A 139 -13.55 6.55 14.82
N HIS A 140 -14.53 6.71 13.93
CA HIS A 140 -14.65 7.86 13.03
C HIS A 140 -14.93 9.18 13.78
N GLN A 141 -15.34 9.13 15.06
CA GLN A 141 -15.53 10.28 15.92
C GLN A 141 -14.22 10.75 16.58
N ILE A 142 -13.15 9.94 16.52
CA ILE A 142 -11.82 10.35 16.97
C ILE A 142 -11.34 11.47 16.04
N PRO A 143 -10.86 12.62 16.55
CA PRO A 143 -10.62 13.83 15.75
C PRO A 143 -9.77 13.62 14.47
N VAL A 144 -8.72 12.81 14.53
CA VAL A 144 -7.86 12.54 13.36
C VAL A 144 -8.57 11.77 12.24
N ASN A 145 -9.60 10.99 12.58
CA ASN A 145 -10.39 10.18 11.63
C ASN A 145 -11.66 10.89 11.16
N ALA A 146 -12.03 12.01 11.81
CA ALA A 146 -13.26 12.72 11.51
C ALA A 146 -13.15 13.45 10.14
N PRO A 147 -14.16 13.32 9.26
CA PRO A 147 -14.18 14.05 8.01
C PRO A 147 -14.28 15.55 8.26
N LYS A 148 -13.59 16.35 7.45
CA LYS A 148 -13.59 17.82 7.50
C LYS A 148 -14.59 18.47 6.52
N CYS A 149 -15.53 17.68 6.00
CA CYS A 149 -16.60 18.10 5.09
C CYS A 149 -17.98 17.84 5.73
N PRO A 150 -19.08 18.38 5.17
CA PRO A 150 -20.42 18.03 5.64
C PRO A 150 -20.61 16.51 5.67
N PHE A 151 -20.96 15.99 6.84
CA PHE A 151 -21.03 14.56 7.09
C PHE A 151 -22.34 14.23 7.78
N HIS A 152 -23.16 13.42 7.09
CA HIS A 152 -24.44 12.94 7.59
C HIS A 152 -24.50 11.43 7.40
N ASN A 153 -24.10 10.68 8.42
CA ASN A 153 -24.20 9.22 8.40
C ASN A 153 -25.52 8.71 8.99
N TYR A 154 -25.91 7.52 8.57
CA TYR A 154 -27.11 6.83 9.05
C TYR A 154 -26.87 6.14 10.41
N HIS A 155 -25.62 5.92 10.81
CA HIS A 155 -25.28 5.10 11.99
C HIS A 155 -25.75 5.72 13.32
N ARG A 156 -26.24 4.87 14.23
CA ARG A 156 -26.71 5.22 15.59
C ARG A 156 -26.02 4.39 16.66
N ASP A 157 -26.02 4.93 17.88
CA ASP A 157 -25.60 4.27 19.12
C ASP A 157 -24.13 3.78 19.06
N GLY A 158 -23.85 2.58 19.60
CA GLY A 158 -22.51 2.02 19.71
C GLY A 158 -21.72 2.54 20.91
N ALA A 159 -20.66 1.83 21.28
CA ALA A 159 -19.79 2.23 22.38
C ALA A 159 -19.13 3.60 22.10
N MET A 160 -18.92 4.39 23.16
CA MET A 160 -18.28 5.72 23.09
C MET A 160 -18.96 6.69 22.12
N ARG A 161 -20.30 6.70 22.07
CA ARG A 161 -21.06 7.65 21.25
C ARG A 161 -21.06 9.05 21.90
N VAL A 162 -20.34 10.01 21.33
CA VAL A 162 -20.09 11.33 21.95
C VAL A 162 -20.45 12.53 21.06
N ASP A 163 -20.99 12.30 19.86
CA ASP A 163 -21.30 13.31 18.83
C ASP A 163 -22.78 13.80 18.84
N GLY A 164 -23.55 13.44 19.87
CA GLY A 164 -24.99 13.73 19.93
C GLY A 164 -25.88 12.77 19.14
N ASN A 165 -25.33 11.66 18.62
CA ASN A 165 -26.07 10.56 17.99
C ASN A 165 -26.96 11.00 16.81
N SER A 166 -26.39 11.81 15.91
CA SER A 166 -27.06 12.43 14.75
C SER A 166 -28.13 13.48 15.05
N SER A 167 -28.45 13.74 16.33
CA SER A 167 -29.34 14.81 16.80
C SER A 167 -30.72 14.88 16.11
N ASN A 168 -31.18 13.77 15.51
CA ASN A 168 -32.50 13.65 14.90
C ASN A 168 -33.21 12.38 15.40
N SER A 169 -34.54 12.40 15.40
CA SER A 169 -35.36 11.27 15.88
C SER A 169 -35.62 10.19 14.83
N VAL A 170 -35.46 10.53 13.55
CA VAL A 170 -35.74 9.61 12.44
C VAL A 170 -34.51 8.73 12.23
N THR A 171 -34.70 7.42 12.28
CA THR A 171 -33.62 6.42 12.20
C THR A 171 -33.83 5.42 11.06
N TYR A 172 -34.62 5.78 10.05
CA TYR A 172 -35.01 4.89 8.95
C TYR A 172 -35.13 5.63 7.60
N GLU A 173 -35.03 4.88 6.52
CA GLU A 173 -35.24 5.29 5.13
C GLU A 173 -35.98 4.14 4.40
N PRO A 174 -36.97 4.40 3.54
CA PRO A 174 -37.51 5.72 3.16
C PRO A 174 -38.38 6.34 4.26
N ASN A 175 -38.39 7.68 4.35
CA ASN A 175 -39.16 8.44 5.34
C ASN A 175 -39.75 9.72 4.75
N SER A 176 -40.80 10.25 5.37
CA SER A 176 -41.48 11.49 4.94
C SER A 176 -40.89 12.77 5.56
N PHE A 177 -39.72 12.69 6.20
CA PHE A 177 -39.07 13.81 6.91
C PHE A 177 -37.86 14.37 6.16
N ASN A 178 -37.61 13.89 4.93
CA ASN A 178 -36.54 14.35 4.05
C ASN A 178 -35.13 14.22 4.67
N VAL A 179 -34.88 13.13 5.41
CA VAL A 179 -33.56 12.80 5.95
C VAL A 179 -33.01 11.53 5.29
N PHE A 180 -31.68 11.44 5.19
CA PHE A 180 -30.94 10.30 4.60
C PHE A 180 -31.24 10.01 3.14
N GLN A 181 -31.56 11.04 2.35
CA GLN A 181 -31.76 10.88 0.91
C GLN A 181 -30.45 10.46 0.22
N GLU A 182 -30.55 9.50 -0.70
CA GLU A 182 -29.45 9.11 -1.58
C GLU A 182 -29.09 10.24 -2.56
N GLN A 183 -27.89 10.15 -3.14
CA GLN A 183 -27.36 11.12 -4.10
C GLN A 183 -26.97 10.40 -5.40
N PRO A 184 -27.95 10.14 -6.30
CA PRO A 184 -27.73 9.31 -7.49
C PRO A 184 -26.75 9.91 -8.50
N ASP A 185 -26.50 11.23 -8.44
CA ASP A 185 -25.54 11.93 -9.29
C ASP A 185 -24.08 11.45 -9.09
N PHE A 186 -23.80 10.71 -8.02
CA PHE A 186 -22.50 10.10 -7.74
C PHE A 186 -22.43 8.59 -8.05
N SER A 187 -23.41 8.04 -8.78
CA SER A 187 -23.40 6.63 -9.17
C SER A 187 -22.18 6.29 -10.03
N GLU A 188 -21.54 5.16 -9.74
CA GLU A 188 -20.51 4.60 -10.61
C GLU A 188 -21.14 4.00 -11.87
N PRO A 189 -20.43 4.00 -13.02
CA PRO A 189 -20.84 3.24 -14.18
C PRO A 189 -20.75 1.73 -13.88
N PRO A 190 -21.61 0.90 -14.50
CA PRO A 190 -21.54 -0.54 -14.31
C PRO A 190 -20.24 -1.12 -14.89
N LEU A 191 -19.65 -2.09 -14.21
CA LEU A 191 -18.52 -2.88 -14.70
C LEU A 191 -19.04 -4.16 -15.37
N SER A 192 -18.59 -4.42 -16.60
CA SER A 192 -18.89 -5.67 -17.30
C SER A 192 -18.17 -6.86 -16.65
N ILE A 193 -18.88 -7.98 -16.45
CA ILE A 193 -18.36 -9.20 -15.83
C ILE A 193 -18.64 -10.39 -16.75
N GLU A 194 -17.62 -11.22 -16.97
CA GLU A 194 -17.71 -12.46 -17.74
C GLU A 194 -17.19 -13.64 -16.91
N GLY A 195 -17.73 -14.84 -17.18
CA GLY A 195 -17.35 -16.08 -16.48
C GLY A 195 -18.29 -16.47 -15.35
N ALA A 196 -18.11 -17.70 -14.85
CA ALA A 196 -18.86 -18.22 -13.72
C ALA A 196 -18.27 -17.73 -12.38
N ALA A 197 -19.11 -17.68 -11.34
CA ALA A 197 -18.63 -17.52 -9.97
C ALA A 197 -17.93 -18.81 -9.51
N ASP A 198 -16.61 -18.75 -9.32
CA ASP A 198 -15.78 -19.88 -8.89
C ASP A 198 -14.48 -19.38 -8.22
N HIS A 199 -13.72 -20.29 -7.61
CA HIS A 199 -12.41 -20.04 -7.02
C HIS A 199 -11.30 -20.18 -8.09
N TRP A 200 -11.29 -19.24 -9.05
CA TRP A 200 -10.37 -19.24 -10.18
C TRP A 200 -8.90 -19.28 -9.75
N ASN A 201 -8.12 -20.23 -10.29
CA ASN A 201 -6.72 -20.41 -9.95
C ASN A 201 -5.85 -19.32 -10.58
N HIS A 202 -5.24 -18.45 -9.76
CA HIS A 202 -4.40 -17.37 -10.26
C HIS A 202 -3.11 -17.86 -10.96
N ARG A 203 -2.74 -19.13 -10.77
CA ARG A 203 -1.53 -19.74 -11.36
C ARG A 203 -1.65 -20.06 -12.84
N GLU A 204 -2.81 -19.76 -13.46
CA GLU A 204 -2.95 -19.75 -14.91
C GLU A 204 -2.06 -18.67 -15.55
N ASP A 205 -1.87 -17.53 -14.87
CA ASP A 205 -0.72 -16.65 -15.16
C ASP A 205 0.53 -17.30 -14.59
N THR A 206 1.42 -17.73 -15.49
CA THR A 206 2.67 -18.41 -15.16
C THR A 206 3.89 -17.51 -15.25
N ASP A 207 3.71 -16.21 -15.55
CA ASP A 207 4.81 -15.26 -15.62
C ASP A 207 5.19 -14.73 -14.24
N TYR A 208 6.00 -15.51 -13.54
CA TYR A 208 6.52 -15.16 -12.22
C TYR A 208 7.86 -14.41 -12.26
N PHE A 209 8.55 -14.41 -13.40
CA PHE A 209 9.98 -14.12 -13.45
C PHE A 209 10.37 -13.01 -14.42
N SER A 210 9.52 -12.59 -15.36
CA SER A 210 9.88 -11.56 -16.34
C SER A 210 10.18 -10.21 -15.70
N GLN A 211 9.34 -9.72 -14.80
CA GLN A 211 9.51 -8.43 -14.15
C GLN A 211 10.63 -8.43 -13.11
N PRO A 212 10.79 -9.47 -12.25
CA PRO A 212 11.99 -9.61 -11.43
C PRO A 212 13.29 -9.63 -12.27
N ARG A 213 13.28 -10.25 -13.45
CA ARG A 213 14.43 -10.28 -14.37
C ARG A 213 14.72 -8.90 -14.94
N ALA A 214 13.67 -8.16 -15.33
CA ALA A 214 13.81 -6.78 -15.77
C ALA A 214 14.45 -5.91 -14.69
N LEU A 215 14.00 -6.03 -13.43
CA LEU A 215 14.61 -5.34 -12.30
C LEU A 215 16.08 -5.76 -12.08
N TYR A 216 16.36 -7.07 -12.09
CA TYR A 216 17.73 -7.58 -11.94
C TYR A 216 18.68 -6.96 -12.97
N ASN A 217 18.26 -6.85 -14.22
CA ASN A 217 19.09 -6.31 -15.31
C ASN A 217 19.34 -4.78 -15.19
N LEU A 218 18.60 -4.06 -14.35
CA LEU A 218 18.81 -2.63 -14.10
C LEU A 218 19.89 -2.38 -13.04
N LEU A 219 20.20 -3.37 -12.20
CA LEU A 219 21.15 -3.23 -11.10
C LEU A 219 22.59 -3.30 -11.62
N SER A 220 23.46 -2.48 -11.04
CA SER A 220 24.90 -2.55 -11.23
C SER A 220 25.50 -3.80 -10.57
N ALA A 221 26.71 -4.19 -10.97
CA ALA A 221 27.42 -5.31 -10.35
C ALA A 221 27.63 -5.13 -8.83
N ALA A 222 27.84 -3.88 -8.38
CA ALA A 222 27.96 -3.58 -6.95
C ALA A 222 26.62 -3.78 -6.21
N GLU A 223 25.49 -3.40 -6.83
CA GLU A 223 24.15 -3.64 -6.29
C GLU A 223 23.81 -5.13 -6.25
N HIS A 224 24.16 -5.87 -7.30
CA HIS A 224 24.03 -7.34 -7.30
C HIS A 224 24.78 -7.97 -6.14
N GLN A 225 26.04 -7.60 -5.91
CA GLN A 225 26.83 -8.18 -4.83
C GLN A 225 26.21 -7.89 -3.46
N ARG A 226 25.72 -6.66 -3.22
CA ARG A 226 25.00 -6.32 -1.99
C ARG A 226 23.75 -7.16 -1.82
N MET A 227 22.94 -7.28 -2.87
CA MET A 227 21.72 -8.08 -2.88
C MET A 227 22.02 -9.57 -2.58
N PHE A 228 23.05 -10.14 -3.20
CA PHE A 228 23.45 -11.54 -2.95
C PHE A 228 23.87 -11.76 -1.51
N ASN A 229 24.73 -10.89 -0.97
CA ASN A 229 25.20 -10.98 0.41
C ASN A 229 24.04 -10.83 1.40
N ARG A 230 23.13 -9.88 1.15
CA ARG A 230 21.95 -9.63 1.98
C ARG A 230 21.04 -10.85 2.04
N ILE A 231 20.65 -11.40 0.89
CA ILE A 231 19.77 -12.56 0.78
C ILE A 231 20.43 -13.81 1.38
N ALA A 232 21.72 -14.03 1.10
CA ALA A 232 22.47 -15.14 1.69
C ALA A 232 22.56 -15.03 3.22
N GLY A 233 22.74 -13.82 3.75
CA GLY A 233 22.74 -13.53 5.18
C GLY A 233 21.42 -13.92 5.86
N ASP A 234 20.28 -13.59 5.26
CA ASP A 234 18.95 -14.00 5.76
C ASP A 234 18.72 -15.51 5.66
N MET A 235 19.28 -16.14 4.62
CA MET A 235 19.03 -17.55 4.35
C MET A 235 19.98 -18.49 5.10
N LYS A 236 21.08 -18.02 5.69
CA LYS A 236 22.18 -18.89 6.20
C LYS A 236 21.73 -19.93 7.22
N ASP A 237 20.78 -19.57 8.09
CA ASP A 237 20.27 -20.42 9.17
C ASP A 237 19.01 -21.22 8.76
N VAL A 238 18.54 -21.05 7.52
CA VAL A 238 17.39 -21.77 6.95
C VAL A 238 17.81 -23.20 6.53
N PRO A 239 16.97 -24.24 6.72
CA PRO A 239 17.27 -25.59 6.25
C PRO A 239 17.68 -25.65 4.77
N GLU A 240 18.70 -26.46 4.46
CA GLU A 240 19.34 -26.50 3.14
C GLU A 240 18.36 -26.79 1.99
N PHE A 241 17.42 -27.71 2.16
CA PHE A 241 16.42 -28.02 1.12
C PHE A 241 15.49 -26.84 0.78
N ILE A 242 15.32 -25.88 1.70
CA ILE A 242 14.58 -24.64 1.45
C ILE A 242 15.49 -23.64 0.74
N GLN A 243 16.77 -23.55 1.15
CA GLN A 243 17.78 -22.73 0.47
C GLN A 243 17.87 -23.11 -1.02
N GLU A 244 17.97 -24.41 -1.32
CA GLU A 244 18.04 -24.94 -2.69
C GLU A 244 16.80 -24.57 -3.51
N ARG A 245 15.60 -24.71 -2.94
CA ARG A 245 14.35 -24.38 -3.62
C ARG A 245 14.27 -22.88 -3.96
N GLN A 246 14.64 -22.02 -3.02
CA GLN A 246 14.63 -20.57 -3.24
C GLN A 246 15.70 -20.15 -4.27
N ILE A 247 16.90 -20.73 -4.20
CA ILE A 247 17.96 -20.51 -5.19
C ILE A 247 17.50 -20.95 -6.58
N ALA A 248 16.76 -22.06 -6.71
CA ALA A 248 16.19 -22.48 -7.98
C ALA A 248 15.25 -21.42 -8.56
N LEU A 249 14.37 -20.81 -7.75
CA LEU A 249 13.51 -19.71 -8.19
C LEU A 249 14.32 -18.49 -8.66
N PHE A 250 15.41 -18.14 -7.98
CA PHE A 250 16.28 -17.05 -8.44
C PHE A 250 16.99 -17.37 -9.75
N ARG A 251 17.30 -18.65 -10.05
CA ARG A 251 17.82 -19.06 -11.37
C ARG A 251 16.79 -18.87 -12.49
N GLU A 252 15.51 -19.10 -12.20
CA GLU A 252 14.41 -18.79 -13.13
C GLU A 252 14.28 -17.29 -13.40
N VAL A 253 14.75 -16.43 -12.49
CA VAL A 253 14.87 -14.98 -12.73
C VAL A 253 16.11 -14.64 -13.53
N HIS A 254 17.28 -15.15 -13.17
CA HIS A 254 18.51 -15.01 -13.95
C HIS A 254 19.54 -16.06 -13.46
N PRO A 255 20.27 -16.77 -14.35
CA PRO A 255 21.23 -17.80 -13.92
C PRO A 255 22.27 -17.30 -12.91
N GLU A 256 22.81 -16.09 -13.15
CA GLU A 256 23.79 -15.47 -12.26
C GLU A 256 23.18 -15.00 -10.93
N TYR A 257 21.87 -14.73 -10.87
CA TYR A 257 21.22 -14.34 -9.62
C TYR A 257 21.25 -15.51 -8.63
N GLY A 258 20.77 -16.68 -9.06
CA GLY A 258 20.84 -17.87 -8.22
C GLY A 258 22.28 -18.32 -7.93
N ALA A 259 23.20 -18.19 -8.89
CA ALA A 259 24.61 -18.52 -8.68
C ALA A 259 25.30 -17.58 -7.67
N GLY A 260 25.03 -16.27 -7.75
CA GLY A 260 25.57 -15.26 -6.85
C GLY A 260 25.14 -15.48 -5.40
N ILE A 261 23.86 -15.74 -5.17
CA ILE A 261 23.35 -16.08 -3.83
C ILE A 261 23.98 -17.38 -3.32
N ALA A 262 24.03 -18.43 -4.15
CA ALA A 262 24.62 -19.72 -3.76
C ALA A 262 26.10 -19.57 -3.35
N ALA A 263 26.87 -18.76 -4.08
CA ALA A 263 28.25 -18.47 -3.76
C ALA A 263 28.40 -17.69 -2.45
N ALA A 264 27.59 -16.64 -2.26
CA ALA A 264 27.57 -15.86 -1.02
C ALA A 264 27.19 -16.72 0.20
N LEU A 265 26.19 -17.59 0.05
CA LEU A 265 25.75 -18.50 1.10
C LEU A 265 26.84 -19.51 1.48
N LYS A 266 27.57 -20.04 0.49
CA LYS A 266 28.70 -20.94 0.73
C LYS A 266 29.85 -20.22 1.47
N ALA A 267 30.05 -18.93 1.25
CA ALA A 267 31.09 -18.15 1.93
C ALA A 267 30.73 -17.84 3.40
N LEU A 268 29.46 -17.96 3.79
CA LEU A 268 28.98 -17.73 5.16
C LEU A 268 28.94 -19.00 6.03
N LYS A 269 29.02 -20.19 5.42
CA LYS A 269 29.07 -21.49 6.11
C LYS A 269 30.52 -21.89 6.39
#